data_AF-A0A842WJ00-F1
#
_entry.id   AF-A0A842WJ00-F1
#
_cell.length_a   1.000
_cell.length_b   1.000
_cell.length_c   1.000
_cell.angle_alpha   90.00
_cell.angle_beta   90.00
_cell.angle_gamma   90.00
#
_symmetry.space_group_name_H-M   'P 1'
#
loop_
_entity.id
_entity.type
_entity.pdbx_description
1 polymer ?
#
loop_
_entity_poly.entity_id
_entity_poly.type
_entity_poly.pdbx_seq_one_letter_code
_entity_poly.pdbx_strand_id
1 'polypeptide(L)' 'MEPVVNTALPEFLNIVGLDEEPLGLHYVNEKPESGSAPKTGDLPTVEKERQNAIDWQGVFGSFSCIMG' A
#
# COMPACT_ATOMS: atom_id res chain seq x y z
N MET A 1 13.11 8.13 -11.48
CA MET A 1 12.30 9.36 -11.35
C MET A 1 12.88 10.39 -12.30
N GLU A 2 12.04 11.05 -13.10
CA GLU A 2 12.53 12.02 -14.09
C GLU A 2 13.23 13.20 -13.40
N PRO A 3 14.31 13.76 -13.97
CA PRO A 3 15.07 14.85 -13.36
C PRO A 3 14.20 16.06 -13.00
N VAL A 4 13.19 16.35 -13.82
CA VAL A 4 12.24 17.46 -13.61
C VAL A 4 11.43 17.32 -12.33
N VAL A 5 11.08 16.09 -11.95
CA VAL A 5 10.30 15.82 -10.73
C VAL A 5 11.12 16.15 -9.49
N ASN A 6 12.40 15.74 -9.47
CA ASN A 6 13.28 16.00 -8.33
C ASN A 6 13.53 17.50 -8.11
N THR A 7 13.57 18.29 -9.19
CA THR A 7 13.80 19.74 -9.08
C THR A 7 12.55 20.52 -8.71
N ALA A 8 11.36 20.09 -9.15
CA ALA A 8 10.11 20.81 -8.94
C ALA A 8 9.37 20.41 -7.64
N LEU A 9 9.62 19.21 -7.14
CA LEU A 9 8.92 18.67 -5.97
C LEU A 9 9.06 19.52 -4.69
N PRO A 10 10.25 20.05 -4.32
CA PRO A 10 10.39 20.85 -3.10
C PRO A 10 9.53 22.13 -3.13
N GLU A 11 9.48 22.81 -4.28
CA GLU A 11 8.67 24.01 -4.46
C GLU A 11 7.18 23.68 -4.40
N PHE A 12 6.76 22.59 -5.05
CA PHE A 12 5.39 22.12 -5.02
C PHE A 12 4.92 21.82 -3.58
N LEU A 13 5.70 21.06 -2.80
CA LEU A 13 5.36 20.72 -1.40
C LEU A 13 5.20 21.97 -0.53
N ASN A 14 6.10 22.95 -0.70
CA ASN A 14 6.01 24.24 0.00
C ASN A 14 4.74 25.02 -0.38
N ILE A 15 4.34 25.03 -1.66
CA ILE A 15 3.11 25.69 -2.12
C ILE A 15 1.87 25.04 -1.50
N VAL A 16 1.84 23.71 -1.42
CA VAL A 16 0.68 22.98 -0.85
C VAL A 16 0.72 22.88 0.68
N GLY A 17 1.76 23.41 1.32
CA GLY A 17 1.90 23.41 2.77
C GLY A 17 2.14 22.03 3.37
N LEU A 18 2.79 21.14 2.63
CA LEU A 18 3.19 19.81 3.11
C LEU A 18 4.67 19.83 3.51
N ASP A 19 4.94 19.47 4.75
CA ASP A 19 6.28 19.36 5.34
C ASP A 19 6.74 17.89 5.49
N GLU A 20 5.83 16.93 5.30
CA GLU A 20 6.11 15.50 5.33
C GLU A 20 6.92 15.04 4.09
N GLU A 21 7.85 14.11 4.29
CA GLU A 21 8.53 13.44 3.18
C GLU A 21 7.51 12.60 2.36
N PRO A 22 7.48 12.74 1.02
CA PRO A 22 6.54 11.98 0.20
C PRO A 22 6.75 10.47 0.28
N LEU A 23 5.67 9.72 0.47
CA LEU A 23 5.68 8.28 0.34
C LEU A 23 5.79 7.87 -1.13
N GLY A 24 6.89 7.20 -1.49
CA GLY A 24 7.07 6.59 -2.80
C GLY A 24 6.66 5.12 -2.80
N LEU A 25 5.79 4.73 -3.74
CA LEU A 25 5.46 3.32 -4.00
C LEU A 25 6.02 2.90 -5.36
N HIS A 26 6.82 1.85 -5.39
CA HIS A 26 7.38 1.28 -6.60
C HIS A 26 7.06 -0.21 -6.68
N TYR A 27 6.33 -0.62 -7.72
CA TYR A 27 5.95 -2.01 -7.94
C TYR A 27 7.00 -2.71 -8.79
N VAL A 28 7.53 -3.82 -8.29
CA VAL A 28 8.45 -4.70 -9.01
C VAL A 28 7.90 -6.13 -9.00
N ASN A 29 8.19 -6.89 -10.05
CA ASN A 29 7.78 -8.30 -10.14
C ASN A 29 8.70 -9.23 -9.33
N GLU A 30 9.85 -8.73 -8.90
CA GLU A 30 10.80 -9.46 -8.07
C GLU A 30 10.44 -9.31 -6.60
N LYS A 31 10.32 -10.44 -5.89
CA LYS A 31 10.06 -10.43 -4.45
C LYS A 31 11.32 -9.96 -3.71
N PRO A 32 11.22 -9.01 -2.75
CA PRO A 32 12.37 -8.59 -1.99
C PRO A 32 12.91 -9.73 -1.11
N GLU A 33 14.23 -9.80 -0.92
CA GLU A 33 14.89 -10.81 -0.08
C GLU A 33 14.45 -10.73 1.40
N SER A 34 14.07 -9.54 1.85
CA SER A 34 13.56 -9.28 3.20
C SER A 34 12.40 -8.29 3.16
N GLY A 35 11.52 -8.38 4.15
CA GLY A 35 10.35 -7.51 4.27
C GLY A 35 9.28 -8.14 5.14
N SER A 36 8.39 -7.30 5.66
CA SER A 36 7.21 -7.74 6.38
C SER A 36 6.00 -7.61 5.47
N ALA A 37 5.29 -8.70 5.26
CA ALA A 37 4.03 -8.72 4.53
C ALA A 37 2.94 -9.25 5.45
N PRO A 38 1.68 -8.84 5.25
CA PRO A 38 0.54 -9.44 5.94
C PRO A 38 0.54 -10.96 5.75
N LYS A 39 0.07 -11.68 6.76
CA LYS A 39 -0.12 -13.13 6.64
C LYS A 39 -1.08 -13.41 5.49
N THR A 40 -0.78 -14.43 4.71
CA THR A 40 -1.70 -14.91 3.68
C THR A 40 -3.02 -15.33 4.34
N GLY A 41 -4.13 -14.90 3.77
CA GLY A 41 -5.48 -15.20 4.26
C GLY A 41 -6.45 -15.31 3.09
N ASP A 42 -7.67 -15.72 3.40
CA ASP A 42 -8.74 -15.74 2.41
C ASP A 42 -9.09 -14.31 1.99
N LEU A 43 -9.33 -14.09 0.71
CA LEU A 43 -9.63 -12.76 0.16
C LEU A 43 -11.14 -12.58 -0.01
N PRO A 44 -11.70 -11.40 0.33
CA PRO A 44 -13.08 -11.08 0.01
C PRO A 44 -13.19 -10.76 -1.49
N THR A 45 -13.44 -11.78 -2.30
CA THR A 45 -13.65 -11.59 -3.75
C THR A 45 -15.08 -11.16 -4.04
N VAL A 46 -15.27 -10.46 -5.17
CA VAL A 46 -16.60 -10.03 -5.65
C VAL A 46 -17.56 -11.22 -5.78
N GLU A 47 -17.06 -12.38 -6.21
CA GLU A 47 -17.89 -13.58 -6.35
C GLU A 47 -18.37 -14.11 -4.99
N LYS A 48 -17.51 -14.12 -3.96
CA LYS A 48 -17.88 -14.52 -2.59
C LYS A 48 -18.87 -13.56 -1.96
N GLU A 49 -18.72 -12.27 -2.22
CA GLU A 49 -19.66 -11.25 -1.74
C GLU A 49 -21.08 -11.50 -2.27
N ARG A 50 -21.23 -11.77 -3.58
CA ARG A 50 -22.51 -12.09 -4.21
C ARG A 50 -23.19 -13.32 -3.62
N GLN A 51 -22.40 -14.28 -3.17
CA GLN A 51 -22.86 -15.53 -2.57
C GLN A 51 -23.05 -15.45 -1.06
N ASN A 52 -22.80 -14.28 -0.45
CA ASN A 52 -22.77 -14.09 1.01
C ASN A 52 -21.85 -15.11 1.73
N ALA A 53 -20.72 -15.44 1.09
CA ALA A 53 -19.80 -16.50 1.48
C ALA A 53 -18.47 -15.96 2.05
N ILE A 54 -18.42 -14.69 2.45
CA ILE A 54 -17.21 -14.08 3.02
C ILE A 54 -17.14 -14.40 4.52
N ASP A 55 -16.04 -15.02 4.96
CA ASP A 55 -15.68 -15.12 6.37
C ASP A 55 -14.99 -13.83 6.82
N TRP A 56 -15.80 -12.86 7.25
CA TRP A 56 -15.30 -11.56 7.72
C TRP A 56 -14.36 -11.68 8.92
N GLN A 57 -14.58 -12.66 9.80
CA GLN A 57 -13.74 -12.86 10.98
C GLN A 57 -12.35 -13.34 10.56
N GLY A 58 -12.28 -14.26 9.60
CA GLY A 58 -11.02 -14.76 9.02
C GLY A 58 -10.25 -13.68 8.25
N VAL A 59 -10.95 -12.90 7.41
CA VAL A 59 -10.36 -11.81 6.62
C VAL A 59 -9.70 -10.76 7.53
N PHE A 60 -10.41 -10.30 8.57
CA PHE A 60 -9.88 -9.27 9.46
C PHE A 60 -9.02 -9.80 10.61
N GLY A 61 -9.10 -11.09 10.94
CA GLY A 61 -8.28 -11.72 11.99
C GLY A 61 -6.77 -11.73 11.67
N SER A 62 -6.41 -11.54 10.40
CA SER A 62 -5.02 -11.47 9.93
C SER A 62 -4.61 -10.06 9.47
N PHE A 63 -5.46 -9.06 9.71
CA PHE A 63 -5.18 -7.68 9.32
C PHE A 63 -3.93 -7.17 10.05
N SER A 64 -3.01 -6.59 9.29
CA SER A 64 -1.82 -5.92 9.83
C SER A 64 -1.63 -4.60 9.10
N CYS A 65 -1.54 -3.51 9.85
CA CYS A 65 -1.04 -2.25 9.36
C CYS A 65 0.47 -2.25 9.62
N ILE A 66 1.24 -2.59 8.60
CA ILE A 66 2.71 -2.56 8.65
C ILE A 66 3.12 -1.18 8.18
N MET A 67 3.32 -0.26 9.12
CA MET A 67 4.05 0.99 8.87
C MET A 67 5.42 0.81 9.47
N GLY A 68 6.45 0.88 8.63
CA GLY A 68 7.86 0.76 9.00
C GLY A 68 8.66 1.85 8.33
#